data_AF-A0A7X9S974-F1
#
_entry.id   AF-A0A7X9S974-F1
#
_cell.length_a   1.000
_cell.length_b   1.000
_cell.length_c   1.000
_cell.angle_alpha   90.00
_cell.angle_beta   90.00
_cell.angle_gamma   90.00
#
_symmetry.space_group_name_H-M   'P 1'
#
loop_
_entity.id
_entity.type
_entity.pdbx_description
1 polymer ?
#
loop_
_entity_poly.entity_id
_entity_poly.type
_entity_poly.pdbx_seq_one_letter_code
_entity_poly.pdbx_strand_id
1 'polypeptide(L)'
;MIYIENKKRKVEKIQGEYPNAIILDITSNSEIQDAKILSPFYPHRNIPIPFTEELKATCVEAIWQGLKVFEDADVDFATFRNDTMRDLKRTVKKYGIPKGHRKGAYGKELLGYFEARMLIYLPTYKWVLDNVPKVHHVIERIKEQNKVQDIVLLDYNTNIDFRDASKPLSHAGLVKLYIEERYPDSMDGYKPMSEEEIEAKKLREKETKKELKKKAKEQIYRQNNILFDK
;
A
#
# COMPACT_ATOMS: atom_id res chain seq x y z
N MET A 1 15.41 10.08 -0.56
CA MET A 1 14.11 10.04 0.15
C MET A 1 13.08 9.29 -0.68
N ILE A 2 12.19 8.53 -0.04
CA ILE A 2 11.09 7.83 -0.72
C ILE A 2 9.80 8.64 -0.61
N TYR A 3 9.14 8.91 -1.73
CA TYR A 3 7.83 9.57 -1.81
C TYR A 3 6.81 8.61 -2.41
N ILE A 4 5.53 8.83 -2.08
CA ILE A 4 4.42 8.02 -2.59
C ILE A 4 3.52 8.91 -3.42
N GLU A 5 3.23 8.51 -4.65
CA GLU A 5 2.34 9.25 -5.53
C GLU A 5 1.29 8.36 -6.18
N ASN A 6 0.16 8.99 -6.52
CA ASN A 6 -0.92 8.26 -7.14
C ASN A 6 -0.57 7.90 -8.59
N LYS A 7 -0.67 6.62 -8.95
CA LYS A 7 -0.40 6.08 -10.30
C LYS A 7 -1.18 6.78 -11.41
N LYS A 8 -2.35 7.36 -11.12
CA LYS A 8 -3.16 8.10 -12.09
C LYS A 8 -2.63 9.50 -12.40
N ARG A 9 -1.65 10.00 -11.64
CA ARG A 9 -1.03 11.29 -11.93
C ARG A 9 -0.16 11.19 -13.18
N LYS A 10 -0.14 12.28 -13.94
CA LYS A 10 0.77 12.47 -15.07
C LYS A 10 2.23 12.43 -14.59
N VAL A 11 3.06 11.64 -15.27
CA VAL A 11 4.48 11.43 -14.91
C VAL A 11 5.23 12.75 -14.95
N GLU A 12 4.96 13.61 -15.94
CA GLU A 12 5.60 14.91 -16.11
C GLU A 12 5.32 15.83 -14.90
N LYS A 13 4.11 15.74 -14.32
CA LYS A 13 3.77 16.50 -13.11
C LYS A 13 4.47 15.97 -11.88
N ILE A 14 4.72 14.67 -11.80
CA ILE A 14 5.49 14.07 -10.70
C ILE A 14 6.96 14.50 -10.83
N GLN A 15 7.54 14.40 -12.03
CA GLN A 15 8.92 14.82 -12.29
C GLN A 15 9.16 16.31 -11.99
N GLY A 16 8.19 17.18 -12.28
CA GLY A 16 8.28 18.58 -11.91
C GLY A 16 8.27 18.84 -10.40
N GLU A 17 7.57 18.02 -9.61
CA GLU A 17 7.53 18.12 -8.15
C GLU A 17 8.72 17.43 -7.46
N TYR A 18 9.26 16.39 -8.08
CA TYR A 18 10.39 15.59 -7.61
C TYR A 18 11.45 15.47 -8.72
N PRO A 19 12.20 16.55 -8.98
CA PRO A 19 13.20 16.56 -10.06
C PRO A 19 14.27 15.51 -9.81
N ASN A 20 14.68 14.80 -10.86
CA ASN A 20 15.70 13.73 -10.84
C ASN A 20 15.33 12.48 -10.01
N ALA A 21 14.13 12.41 -9.44
CA ALA A 21 13.68 11.23 -8.71
C ALA A 21 13.40 10.06 -9.67
N ILE A 22 13.73 8.83 -9.25
CA ILE A 22 13.31 7.62 -9.96
C ILE A 22 11.82 7.43 -9.73
N ILE A 23 11.05 7.25 -10.78
CA ILE A 23 9.64 6.90 -10.67
C ILE A 23 9.51 5.40 -10.87
N LEU A 24 9.08 4.69 -9.83
CA LEU A 24 8.95 3.23 -9.83
C LEU A 24 7.49 2.83 -9.61
N ASP A 25 6.89 2.20 -10.62
CA ASP A 25 5.54 1.63 -10.51
C ASP A 25 5.61 0.26 -9.85
N ILE A 26 5.00 0.13 -8.67
CA ILE A 26 4.95 -1.14 -7.92
C ILE A 26 3.53 -1.72 -7.87
N THR A 27 2.63 -1.24 -8.73
CA THR A 27 1.26 -1.77 -8.84
C THR A 27 1.23 -3.09 -9.60
N SER A 28 0.10 -3.79 -9.54
CA SER A 28 -0.15 -5.01 -10.32
C SER A 28 -0.09 -4.78 -11.84
N ASN A 29 -0.15 -3.52 -12.28
CA ASN A 29 -0.09 -3.12 -13.70
C ASN A 29 1.31 -2.64 -14.11
N SER A 30 2.31 -2.73 -13.23
CA SER A 30 3.68 -2.39 -13.58
C SER A 30 4.19 -3.27 -14.72
N GLU A 31 4.91 -2.64 -15.65
CA GLU A 31 5.61 -3.33 -16.74
C GLU A 31 6.93 -3.94 -16.26
N ILE A 32 7.45 -3.46 -15.12
CA ILE A 32 8.69 -3.97 -14.52
C ILE A 32 8.33 -5.15 -13.62
N GLN A 33 8.70 -6.35 -14.05
CA GLN A 33 8.37 -7.59 -13.33
C GLN A 33 8.85 -7.55 -11.87
N ASP A 34 10.09 -7.12 -11.62
CA ASP A 34 10.66 -7.01 -10.27
C ASP A 34 9.89 -6.02 -9.38
N ALA A 35 9.32 -4.95 -9.93
CA ALA A 35 8.54 -4.00 -9.17
C ALA A 35 7.12 -4.53 -8.90
N LYS A 36 6.54 -5.25 -9.87
CA LYS A 36 5.20 -5.84 -9.80
C LYS A 36 5.06 -6.85 -8.67
N ILE A 37 6.13 -7.54 -8.29
CA ILE A 37 6.09 -8.52 -7.19
C ILE A 37 5.79 -7.88 -5.83
N LEU A 38 5.98 -6.57 -5.69
CA LEU A 38 5.62 -5.83 -4.47
C LEU A 38 4.12 -5.58 -4.35
N SER A 39 3.34 -5.82 -5.40
CA SER A 39 1.88 -5.66 -5.35
C SER A 39 1.26 -6.71 -4.40
N PRO A 40 0.30 -6.32 -3.54
CA PRO A 40 -0.42 -7.27 -2.68
C PRO A 40 -1.27 -8.29 -3.47
N PHE A 41 -1.48 -8.04 -4.77
CA PHE A 41 -2.17 -8.95 -5.68
C PHE A 41 -1.23 -10.03 -6.25
N TYR A 42 0.09 -9.86 -6.15
CA TYR A 42 1.04 -10.78 -6.78
C TYR A 42 1.00 -12.16 -6.12
N PRO A 43 0.89 -13.25 -6.90
CA PRO A 43 0.66 -14.59 -6.37
C PRO A 43 1.97 -15.24 -5.92
N HIS A 44 2.53 -14.78 -4.80
CA HIS A 44 3.73 -15.37 -4.19
C HIS A 44 3.53 -16.82 -3.74
N ARG A 45 2.26 -17.21 -3.51
CA ARG A 45 1.84 -18.50 -2.95
C ARG A 45 2.38 -18.72 -1.54
N ASN A 46 1.83 -19.73 -0.87
CA ASN A 46 2.31 -20.20 0.42
C ASN A 46 2.36 -19.13 1.53
N ILE A 47 1.58 -18.05 1.42
CA ILE A 47 1.49 -17.02 2.46
C ILE A 47 0.58 -17.58 3.56
N PRO A 48 1.03 -17.68 4.83
CA PRO A 48 0.20 -18.17 5.92
C PRO A 48 -0.99 -17.23 6.17
N ILE A 49 -2.15 -17.81 6.41
CA ILE A 49 -3.35 -17.04 6.79
C ILE A 49 -3.29 -16.76 8.30
N PRO A 50 -3.29 -15.49 8.75
CA PRO A 50 -3.27 -15.18 10.18
C PRO A 50 -4.37 -15.90 10.96
N PHE A 51 -4.05 -16.35 12.17
CA PHE A 51 -4.97 -17.08 13.06
C PHE A 51 -5.55 -18.38 12.47
N THR A 52 -4.86 -18.96 11.49
CA THR A 52 -5.27 -20.22 10.87
C THR A 52 -4.06 -21.14 10.76
N GLU A 53 -4.12 -22.29 11.42
CA GLU A 53 -3.06 -23.28 11.34
C GLU A 53 -3.07 -23.94 9.96
N GLU A 54 -1.88 -24.18 9.41
CA GLU A 54 -1.59 -24.94 8.17
C GLU A 54 -2.15 -24.37 6.86
N LEU A 55 -3.15 -23.48 6.91
CA LEU A 55 -3.78 -22.91 5.72
C LEU A 55 -2.95 -21.73 5.18
N LYS A 56 -2.75 -21.75 3.85
CA LYS A 56 -2.01 -20.73 3.11
C LYS A 56 -2.83 -20.20 1.95
N ALA A 57 -2.50 -19.00 1.50
CA ALA A 57 -3.11 -18.34 0.36
C ALA A 57 -2.11 -17.97 -0.73
N THR A 58 -2.64 -17.61 -1.89
CA THR A 58 -1.89 -17.24 -3.09
C THR A 58 -1.25 -15.86 -3.00
N CYS A 59 -1.94 -14.87 -2.44
CA CYS A 59 -1.44 -13.50 -2.28
C CYS A 59 -2.03 -12.80 -1.05
N VAL A 60 -1.52 -11.61 -0.72
CA VAL A 60 -1.98 -10.81 0.44
C VAL A 60 -3.44 -10.38 0.25
N GLU A 61 -3.81 -9.95 -0.96
CA GLU A 61 -5.19 -9.57 -1.25
C GLU A 61 -6.15 -10.77 -1.16
N ALA A 62 -5.72 -11.97 -1.54
CA ALA A 62 -6.53 -13.18 -1.40
C ALA A 62 -6.87 -13.47 0.07
N ILE A 63 -5.93 -13.24 0.99
CA ILE A 63 -6.18 -13.34 2.44
C ILE A 63 -7.19 -12.28 2.87
N TRP A 64 -6.94 -11.03 2.49
CA TRP A 64 -7.79 -9.90 2.84
C TRP A 64 -9.24 -10.09 2.37
N GLN A 65 -9.44 -10.43 1.10
CA GLN A 65 -10.76 -10.62 0.52
C GLN A 65 -11.39 -11.94 0.97
N GLY A 66 -10.61 -13.01 1.09
CA GLY A 66 -11.12 -14.31 1.52
C GLY A 66 -11.61 -14.30 2.96
N LEU A 67 -10.97 -13.55 3.88
CA LEU A 67 -11.43 -13.39 5.26
C LEU A 67 -12.54 -12.35 5.44
N LYS A 68 -12.82 -11.53 4.41
CA LYS A 68 -13.84 -10.48 4.49
C LYS A 68 -15.23 -11.07 4.64
N VAL A 69 -15.99 -10.59 5.61
CA VAL A 69 -17.37 -11.01 5.88
C VAL A 69 -18.31 -9.89 5.43
N PHE A 70 -19.37 -10.27 4.75
CA PHE A 70 -20.45 -9.42 4.30
C PHE A 70 -21.78 -9.85 4.93
N GLU A 71 -22.85 -9.13 4.65
CA GLU A 71 -24.21 -9.52 5.03
C GLU A 71 -24.60 -10.89 4.50
N ASP A 72 -24.32 -11.15 3.23
CA ASP A 72 -24.80 -12.34 2.51
C ASP A 72 -23.70 -13.38 2.26
N ALA A 73 -22.49 -13.17 2.78
CA ALA A 73 -21.38 -14.10 2.59
C ALA A 73 -20.32 -14.03 3.70
N ASP A 74 -19.76 -15.19 4.04
CA ASP A 74 -18.71 -15.35 5.04
C ASP A 74 -17.33 -15.54 4.37
N VAL A 75 -16.38 -16.17 5.08
CA VAL A 75 -15.07 -16.58 4.56
C VAL A 75 -15.19 -17.32 3.22
N ASP A 76 -14.36 -16.95 2.26
CA ASP A 76 -14.32 -17.56 0.92
C ASP A 76 -12.98 -18.28 0.67
N PHE A 77 -13.00 -19.60 0.83
CA PHE A 77 -11.86 -20.48 0.61
C PHE A 77 -11.44 -20.60 -0.86
N ALA A 78 -12.32 -20.30 -1.82
CA ALA A 78 -11.94 -20.26 -3.22
C ALA A 78 -11.05 -19.05 -3.51
N THR A 79 -11.36 -17.91 -2.89
CA THR A 79 -10.55 -16.69 -3.00
C THR A 79 -9.10 -16.91 -2.54
N PHE A 80 -8.86 -17.67 -1.46
CA PHE A 80 -7.49 -18.00 -1.00
C PHE A 80 -6.63 -18.72 -2.04
N ARG A 81 -7.25 -19.45 -2.97
CA ARG A 81 -6.60 -20.28 -3.99
C ARG A 81 -6.45 -19.57 -5.34
N ASN A 82 -7.01 -18.37 -5.51
CA ASN A 82 -6.96 -17.65 -6.78
C ASN A 82 -5.57 -17.03 -7.00
N ASP A 83 -4.83 -17.56 -7.96
CA ASP A 83 -3.48 -17.11 -8.34
C ASP A 83 -3.45 -16.29 -9.64
N THR A 84 -4.62 -15.97 -10.21
CA THR A 84 -4.72 -15.32 -11.53
C THR A 84 -4.51 -13.80 -11.48
N MET A 85 -4.45 -13.22 -10.28
CA MET A 85 -4.50 -11.76 -10.01
C MET A 85 -5.80 -11.07 -10.48
N ARG A 86 -6.78 -11.83 -10.98
CA ARG A 86 -8.05 -11.33 -11.50
C ARG A 86 -9.18 -11.71 -10.56
N ASP A 87 -10.22 -10.88 -10.51
CA ASP A 87 -11.47 -11.14 -9.77
C ASP A 87 -11.31 -11.51 -8.29
N LEU A 88 -10.20 -11.11 -7.66
CA LEU A 88 -9.96 -11.30 -6.22
C LEU A 88 -10.87 -10.45 -5.34
N LYS A 89 -11.32 -9.29 -5.84
CA LYS A 89 -12.09 -8.33 -5.06
C LYS A 89 -13.53 -8.79 -4.88
N ARG A 90 -13.93 -9.02 -3.63
CA ARG A 90 -15.33 -9.25 -3.26
C ARG A 90 -16.02 -7.90 -3.02
N THR A 91 -17.11 -7.65 -3.74
CA THR A 91 -17.75 -6.32 -3.83
C THR A 91 -19.12 -6.27 -3.17
N VAL A 92 -19.50 -5.07 -2.72
CA VAL A 92 -20.80 -4.84 -2.05
C VAL A 92 -21.99 -5.16 -2.94
N LYS A 93 -21.85 -4.94 -4.26
CA LYS A 93 -22.90 -5.24 -5.24
C LYS A 93 -23.27 -6.72 -5.27
N LYS A 94 -22.31 -7.61 -5.00
CA LYS A 94 -22.50 -9.06 -5.08
C LYS A 94 -22.79 -9.71 -3.72
N TYR A 95 -22.24 -9.16 -2.64
CA TYR A 95 -22.22 -9.83 -1.33
C TYR A 95 -22.91 -9.04 -0.20
N GLY A 96 -23.41 -7.84 -0.45
CA GLY A 96 -24.05 -6.98 0.56
C GLY A 96 -23.06 -6.08 1.30
N ILE A 97 -23.48 -5.49 2.43
CA ILE A 97 -22.64 -4.55 3.19
C ILE A 97 -21.52 -5.33 3.90
N PRO A 98 -20.25 -4.85 3.88
CA PRO A 98 -19.16 -5.46 4.63
C PRO A 98 -19.39 -5.34 6.14
N LYS A 99 -19.32 -6.46 6.87
CA LYS A 99 -19.44 -6.49 8.33
C LYS A 99 -18.09 -6.45 9.04
N GLY A 100 -17.03 -6.92 8.40
CA GLY A 100 -15.69 -7.02 9.01
C GLY A 100 -14.83 -8.08 8.35
N HIS A 101 -13.88 -8.64 9.10
CA HIS A 101 -13.07 -9.78 8.67
C HIS A 101 -13.04 -10.85 9.74
N ARG A 102 -13.11 -12.12 9.32
CA ARG A 102 -13.00 -13.23 10.25
C ARG A 102 -11.57 -13.33 10.78
N LYS A 103 -11.42 -13.51 12.10
CA LYS A 103 -10.11 -13.74 12.73
C LYS A 103 -9.68 -15.19 12.48
N GLY A 104 -9.09 -15.42 11.32
CA GLY A 104 -8.73 -16.75 10.83
C GLY A 104 -9.87 -17.42 10.05
N ALA A 105 -9.51 -18.34 9.15
CA ALA A 105 -10.44 -18.94 8.19
C ALA A 105 -11.54 -19.79 8.86
N TYR A 106 -11.24 -20.35 10.03
CA TYR A 106 -12.17 -21.13 10.86
C TYR A 106 -12.57 -20.42 12.15
N GLY A 107 -12.17 -19.14 12.29
CA GLY A 107 -12.45 -18.36 13.49
C GLY A 107 -13.93 -18.06 13.66
N LYS A 108 -14.34 -17.72 14.89
CA LYS A 108 -15.69 -17.25 15.21
C LYS A 108 -15.76 -15.73 15.40
N GLU A 109 -14.66 -15.15 15.88
CA GLU A 109 -14.54 -13.71 16.13
C GLU A 109 -14.55 -12.92 14.82
N LEU A 110 -15.32 -11.82 14.80
CA LEU A 110 -15.39 -10.87 13.70
C LEU A 110 -14.63 -9.60 14.10
N LEU A 111 -13.59 -9.29 13.35
CA LEU A 111 -12.81 -8.06 13.52
C LEU A 111 -13.45 -6.92 12.74
N GLY A 112 -13.49 -5.74 13.35
CA GLY A 112 -13.78 -4.50 12.65
C GLY A 112 -12.66 -4.15 11.66
N TYR A 113 -12.89 -3.11 10.86
CA TYR A 113 -12.00 -2.77 9.76
C TYR A 113 -10.58 -2.37 10.23
N PHE A 114 -10.47 -1.62 11.33
CA PHE A 114 -9.19 -1.23 11.89
C PHE A 114 -8.45 -2.42 12.52
N GLU A 115 -9.12 -3.25 13.32
CA GLU A 115 -8.46 -4.43 13.91
C GLU A 115 -8.02 -5.41 12.82
N ALA A 116 -8.85 -5.65 11.80
CA ALA A 116 -8.48 -6.48 10.67
C ALA A 116 -7.25 -5.94 9.93
N ARG A 117 -7.14 -4.61 9.75
CA ARG A 117 -5.96 -3.99 9.16
C ARG A 117 -4.70 -4.27 9.97
N MET A 118 -4.76 -4.11 11.30
CA MET A 118 -3.63 -4.29 12.22
C MET A 118 -3.25 -5.75 12.42
N LEU A 119 -4.21 -6.65 12.48
CA LEU A 119 -4.00 -8.06 12.84
C LEU A 119 -3.91 -8.99 11.63
N ILE A 120 -4.45 -8.59 10.47
CA ILE A 120 -4.46 -9.41 9.25
C ILE A 120 -3.61 -8.74 8.17
N TYR A 121 -4.03 -7.58 7.66
CA TYR A 121 -3.41 -7.02 6.44
C TYR A 121 -1.93 -6.66 6.63
N LEU A 122 -1.62 -5.89 7.67
CA LEU A 122 -0.27 -5.40 7.94
C LEU A 122 0.71 -6.55 8.23
N PRO A 123 0.43 -7.52 9.12
CA PRO A 123 1.32 -8.65 9.36
C PRO A 123 1.47 -9.55 8.14
N THR A 124 0.40 -9.74 7.36
CA THR A 124 0.45 -10.57 6.14
C THR A 124 1.36 -9.94 5.09
N TYR A 125 1.26 -8.63 4.87
CA TYR A 125 2.14 -7.94 3.92
C TYR A 125 3.58 -7.90 4.45
N LYS A 126 3.79 -7.65 5.74
CA LYS A 126 5.11 -7.72 6.37
C LYS A 126 5.76 -9.10 6.21
N TRP A 127 4.98 -10.17 6.39
CA TRP A 127 5.47 -11.54 6.18
C TRP A 127 6.02 -11.72 4.77
N VAL A 128 5.36 -11.17 3.73
CA VAL A 128 5.87 -11.22 2.36
C VAL A 128 7.19 -10.47 2.22
N LEU A 129 7.30 -9.28 2.82
CA LEU A 129 8.54 -8.48 2.80
C LEU A 129 9.70 -9.21 3.50
N ASP A 130 9.42 -9.88 4.62
CA ASP A 130 10.40 -10.59 5.44
C ASP A 130 10.81 -11.96 4.86
N ASN A 131 9.89 -12.70 4.24
CA ASN A 131 10.07 -14.14 3.99
C ASN A 131 10.17 -14.52 2.51
N VAL A 132 9.82 -13.65 1.56
CA VAL A 132 9.91 -13.97 0.13
C VAL A 132 11.26 -13.49 -0.42
N PRO A 133 12.21 -14.38 -0.78
CA PRO A 133 13.59 -13.97 -1.08
C PRO A 133 13.70 -12.97 -2.24
N LYS A 134 12.87 -13.13 -3.28
CA LYS A 134 12.85 -12.20 -4.42
C LYS A 134 12.32 -10.81 -4.02
N VAL A 135 11.32 -10.75 -3.15
CA VAL A 135 10.79 -9.49 -2.61
C VAL A 135 11.88 -8.80 -1.81
N HIS A 136 12.52 -9.52 -0.89
CA HIS A 136 13.61 -8.98 -0.08
C HIS A 136 14.74 -8.40 -0.95
N HIS A 137 15.16 -9.11 -2.00
CA HIS A 137 16.16 -8.60 -2.94
C HIS A 137 15.76 -7.28 -3.60
N VAL A 138 14.49 -7.13 -4.03
CA VAL A 138 13.99 -5.88 -4.61
C VAL A 138 13.96 -4.75 -3.59
N ILE A 139 13.55 -5.05 -2.35
CA ILE A 139 13.55 -4.07 -1.25
C ILE A 139 14.96 -3.55 -0.99
N GLU A 140 15.97 -4.41 -0.89
CA GLU A 140 17.35 -4.00 -0.69
C GLU A 140 17.87 -3.14 -1.84
N ARG A 141 17.50 -3.45 -3.09
CA ARG A 141 17.85 -2.60 -4.24
C ARG A 141 17.22 -1.20 -4.15
N ILE A 142 15.95 -1.11 -3.72
CA ILE A 142 15.29 0.19 -3.50
C ILE A 142 16.00 0.94 -2.35
N LYS A 143 16.38 0.24 -1.27
CA LYS A 143 17.09 0.80 -0.12
C LYS A 143 18.44 1.39 -0.53
N GLU A 144 19.26 0.65 -1.28
CA GLU A 144 20.55 1.13 -1.78
C GLU A 144 20.39 2.30 -2.74
N GLN A 145 19.45 2.23 -3.68
CA GLN A 145 19.21 3.30 -4.64
C GLN A 145 18.74 4.60 -3.95
N ASN A 146 17.93 4.49 -2.89
CA ASN A 146 17.43 5.64 -2.13
C ASN A 146 18.54 6.39 -1.36
N LYS A 147 19.74 5.81 -1.19
CA LYS A 147 20.91 6.51 -0.65
C LYS A 147 21.51 7.49 -1.66
N VAL A 148 21.31 7.23 -2.95
CA VAL A 148 21.91 7.99 -4.06
C VAL A 148 20.95 9.05 -4.59
N GLN A 149 19.68 8.70 -4.73
CA GLN A 149 18.67 9.61 -5.28
C GLN A 149 17.28 9.35 -4.72
N ASP A 150 16.44 10.37 -4.81
CA ASP A 150 15.03 10.25 -4.43
C ASP A 150 14.29 9.23 -5.31
N ILE A 151 13.31 8.56 -4.71
CA ILE A 151 12.47 7.56 -5.38
C ILE A 151 11.01 7.92 -5.12
N VAL A 152 10.21 7.96 -6.18
CA VAL A 152 8.75 8.06 -6.11
C VAL A 152 8.16 6.70 -6.43
N LEU A 153 7.55 6.06 -5.44
CA LEU A 153 6.80 4.81 -5.62
C LEU A 153 5.36 5.14 -6.03
N LEU A 154 4.87 4.48 -7.08
CA LEU A 154 3.50 4.67 -7.55
C LEU A 154 2.54 3.61 -7.00
N ASP A 155 1.36 4.07 -6.59
CA ASP A 155 0.24 3.23 -6.14
C ASP A 155 -1.11 3.90 -6.45
N TYR A 156 -2.20 3.14 -6.48
CA TYR A 156 -3.55 3.68 -6.61
C TYR A 156 -4.05 4.38 -5.36
N ASN A 157 -3.55 4.00 -4.17
CA ASN A 157 -3.79 4.71 -2.92
C ASN A 157 -2.48 5.38 -2.45
N THR A 158 -2.58 6.40 -1.62
CA THR A 158 -1.42 7.12 -1.08
C THR A 158 -1.48 7.28 0.45
N ASN A 159 -2.42 6.61 1.11
CA ASN A 159 -2.52 6.65 2.56
C ASN A 159 -1.46 5.74 3.20
N ILE A 160 -0.42 6.37 3.77
CA ILE A 160 0.68 5.67 4.46
C ILE A 160 0.31 5.42 5.93
N ASP A 161 -0.60 6.20 6.49
CA ASP A 161 -0.93 6.12 7.90
C ASP A 161 -1.95 5.02 8.17
N PHE A 162 -1.50 3.96 8.82
CA PHE A 162 -2.34 2.81 9.13
C PHE A 162 -3.46 3.11 10.13
N ARG A 163 -3.32 4.16 10.97
CA ARG A 163 -4.38 4.62 11.88
C ARG A 163 -5.50 5.33 11.15
N ASP A 164 -5.25 5.90 9.97
CA ASP A 164 -6.29 6.49 9.14
C ASP A 164 -7.11 5.40 8.44
N ALA A 165 -8.14 4.92 9.14
CA ALA A 165 -9.08 3.92 8.64
C ALA A 165 -10.08 4.47 7.60
N SER A 166 -10.14 5.80 7.39
CA SER A 166 -11.09 6.42 6.45
C SER A 166 -10.72 6.20 4.98
N LYS A 167 -9.46 5.85 4.71
CA LYS A 167 -8.91 5.61 3.37
C LYS A 167 -8.23 4.25 3.31
N PRO A 168 -8.29 3.54 2.16
CA PRO A 168 -7.51 2.32 1.96
C PRO A 168 -6.00 2.59 2.08
N LEU A 169 -5.27 1.63 2.66
CA LEU A 169 -3.81 1.69 2.75
C LEU A 169 -3.15 1.74 1.37
N SER A 170 -2.02 2.44 1.31
CA SER A 170 -1.08 2.35 0.20
C SER A 170 -0.06 1.25 0.45
N HIS A 171 0.04 0.26 -0.43
CA HIS A 171 1.09 -0.76 -0.28
C HIS A 171 2.47 -0.17 -0.58
N ALA A 172 2.56 0.85 -1.45
CA ALA A 172 3.79 1.63 -1.62
C ALA A 172 4.18 2.38 -0.34
N GLY A 173 3.18 2.90 0.39
CA GLY A 173 3.38 3.45 1.74
C GLY A 173 3.94 2.40 2.71
N LEU A 174 3.43 1.17 2.67
CA LEU A 174 3.92 0.07 3.51
C LEU A 174 5.36 -0.32 3.18
N VAL A 175 5.72 -0.38 1.89
CA VAL A 175 7.12 -0.59 1.47
C VAL A 175 8.04 0.51 2.01
N LYS A 176 7.61 1.77 1.95
CA LYS A 176 8.37 2.89 2.54
C LYS A 176 8.53 2.72 4.05
N LEU A 177 7.46 2.41 4.77
CA LEU A 177 7.54 2.18 6.23
C LEU A 177 8.49 1.03 6.57
N TYR A 178 8.50 -0.04 5.76
CA TYR A 178 9.40 -1.16 5.93
C TYR A 178 10.87 -0.77 5.75
N ILE A 179 11.19 -0.09 4.63
CA ILE A 179 12.56 0.37 4.33
C ILE A 179 13.08 1.34 5.39
N GLU A 180 12.18 2.16 5.94
CA GLU A 180 12.51 3.17 6.95
C GLU A 180 12.44 2.63 8.38
N GLU A 181 12.23 1.33 8.58
CA GLU A 181 12.17 0.68 9.91
C GLU A 181 11.08 1.28 10.82
N ARG A 182 9.95 1.69 10.21
CA ARG A 182 8.76 2.27 10.87
C ARG A 182 7.49 1.48 10.62
N TYR A 183 7.63 0.23 10.18
CA TYR A 183 6.48 -0.67 9.99
C TYR A 183 5.87 -1.02 11.35
N PRO A 184 4.54 -1.02 11.50
CA PRO A 184 3.92 -1.38 12.79
C PRO A 184 4.13 -2.87 13.11
N ASP A 185 4.68 -3.17 14.29
CA ASP A 185 4.98 -4.54 14.73
C ASP A 185 3.85 -5.19 15.55
N SER A 186 3.04 -4.40 16.24
CA SER A 186 1.86 -4.90 16.96
C SER A 186 0.71 -3.89 16.93
N MET A 187 -0.45 -4.31 17.44
CA MET A 187 -1.60 -3.42 17.63
C MET A 187 -1.50 -2.62 18.94
N ASP A 188 -0.58 -2.97 19.83
CA ASP A 188 -0.50 -2.39 21.17
C ASP A 188 -0.22 -0.89 21.10
N GLY A 189 -1.01 -0.10 21.83
CA GLY A 189 -0.88 1.35 21.86
C GLY A 189 -1.44 2.09 20.64
N TYR A 190 -1.96 1.38 19.63
CA TYR A 190 -2.58 2.01 18.47
C TYR A 190 -4.10 2.06 18.56
N LYS A 191 -4.64 3.25 18.26
CA LYS A 191 -6.06 3.49 18.05
C LYS A 191 -6.28 4.09 16.66
N PRO A 192 -7.44 3.86 16.02
CA PRO A 192 -7.77 4.55 14.78
C PRO A 192 -7.75 6.07 15.03
N MET A 193 -7.44 6.85 13.99
CA MET A 193 -7.44 8.30 14.10
C MET A 193 -8.83 8.82 14.46
N SER A 194 -8.88 9.83 15.33
CA SER A 194 -10.11 10.60 15.55
C SER A 194 -10.45 11.46 14.32
N GLU A 195 -11.68 11.96 14.27
CA GLU A 195 -12.12 12.87 13.20
C GLU A 195 -11.27 14.15 13.16
N GLU A 196 -10.88 14.67 14.32
CA GLU A 196 -10.01 15.84 14.47
C GLU A 196 -8.60 15.56 13.93
N GLU A 197 -8.02 14.41 14.24
CA GLU A 197 -6.72 13.98 13.71
C GLU A 197 -6.76 13.84 12.18
N ILE A 198 -7.84 13.27 11.65
CA ILE A 198 -8.07 13.12 10.21
C ILE A 198 -8.16 14.49 9.53
N GLU A 199 -8.91 15.43 10.10
CA GLU A 199 -9.08 16.75 9.49
C GLU A 199 -7.77 17.56 9.55
N ALA A 200 -7.06 17.53 10.67
CA ALA A 200 -5.75 18.13 10.80
C ALA A 200 -4.75 17.53 9.79
N LYS A 201 -4.78 16.20 9.59
CA LYS A 201 -3.96 15.51 8.58
C LYS A 201 -4.28 16.00 7.17
N LYS A 202 -5.56 16.11 6.79
CA LYS A 202 -5.96 16.61 5.46
C LYS A 202 -5.46 18.03 5.22
N LEU A 203 -5.53 18.90 6.23
CA LEU A 203 -5.05 20.27 6.13
C LEU A 203 -3.53 20.29 5.86
N ARG A 204 -2.75 19.54 6.64
CA ARG A 204 -1.30 19.39 6.44
C ARG A 204 -0.97 18.86 5.04
N GLU A 205 -1.62 17.79 4.60
CA GLU A 205 -1.41 17.23 3.25
C GLU A 205 -1.70 18.25 2.14
N LYS A 206 -2.76 19.06 2.31
CA LYS A 206 -3.13 20.12 1.36
C LYS A 206 -2.09 21.23 1.31
N GLU A 207 -1.54 21.64 2.45
CA GLU A 207 -0.49 22.66 2.55
C GLU A 207 0.82 22.17 1.93
N THR A 208 1.30 20.97 2.32
CA THR A 208 2.50 20.37 1.75
C THR A 208 2.39 20.26 0.22
N LYS A 209 1.23 19.86 -0.31
CA LYS A 209 1.00 19.77 -1.75
C LYS A 209 1.01 21.13 -2.46
N LYS A 210 0.52 22.18 -1.81
CA LYS A 210 0.60 23.55 -2.36
C LYS A 210 2.04 24.02 -2.43
N GLU A 211 2.83 23.77 -1.38
CA GLU A 211 4.24 24.14 -1.33
C GLU A 211 5.06 23.41 -2.39
N LEU A 212 4.89 22.09 -2.53
CA LEU A 212 5.55 21.29 -3.56
C LEU A 212 5.26 21.83 -4.97
N LYS A 213 4.00 22.15 -5.27
CA LYS A 213 3.62 22.74 -6.56
C LYS A 213 4.20 24.14 -6.77
N LYS A 214 4.32 24.94 -5.71
CA LYS A 214 4.93 26.26 -5.78
C LYS A 214 6.41 26.13 -6.14
N LYS A 215 7.14 25.27 -5.42
CA LYS A 215 8.56 24.96 -5.69
C LYS A 215 8.77 24.45 -7.11
N ALA A 216 7.93 23.52 -7.58
CA ALA A 216 7.97 23.01 -8.95
C ALA A 216 7.84 24.13 -10.00
N LYS A 217 6.88 25.04 -9.82
CA LYS A 217 6.68 26.18 -10.74
C LYS A 217 7.87 27.14 -10.75
N GLU A 218 8.41 27.46 -9.58
CA GLU A 218 9.59 28.34 -9.46
C GLU A 218 10.83 27.73 -10.10
N GLN A 219 10.98 26.40 -10.04
CA GLN A 219 12.07 25.69 -10.68
C GLN A 219 11.95 25.70 -12.21
N ILE A 220 10.74 25.45 -12.74
CA ILE A 220 10.47 25.54 -14.19
C ILE A 220 10.75 26.97 -14.69
N TYR A 221 10.28 27.99 -13.96
CA TYR A 221 10.53 29.39 -14.31
C TYR A 221 12.04 29.70 -14.37
N ARG A 222 12.80 29.25 -13.36
CA ARG A 222 14.27 29.41 -13.34
C ARG A 222 14.96 28.71 -14.52
N GLN A 223 14.58 27.48 -14.83
CA GLN A 223 15.15 26.75 -15.98
C GLN A 223 14.87 27.45 -17.31
N ASN A 224 13.67 27.97 -17.49
CA ASN A 224 13.31 28.70 -18.71
C ASN A 224 14.13 29.98 -18.84
N ASN A 225 14.29 30.77 -17.77
CA ASN A 225 15.10 32.00 -17.85
C ASN A 225 16.58 31.70 -18.19
N ILE A 226 17.17 30.66 -17.61
CA ILE A 226 18.54 30.22 -17.95
C ILE A 226 18.68 29.86 -19.44
N LEU A 227 17.61 29.34 -20.07
CA LEU A 227 17.61 28.97 -21.48
C LEU A 227 17.62 30.18 -22.42
N PHE A 228 17.09 31.33 -21.99
CA PHE A 228 16.98 32.57 -22.77
C PHE A 228 18.04 33.63 -22.42
N ASP A 229 18.86 33.39 -21.40
CA ASP A 229 19.98 34.26 -21.00
C ASP A 229 21.34 33.87 -21.65
N LYS A 230 21.31 33.29 -22.86
CA LYS A 230 22.50 33.05 -23.72
C LYS A 230 22.40 33.81 -25.03
#